data_AF-A0A437QET7-F1
#
_entry.id   AF-A0A437QET7-F1
#
_cell.length_a   1.000
_cell.length_b   1.000
_cell.length_c   1.000
_cell.angle_alpha   90.00
_cell.angle_beta   90.00
_cell.angle_gamma   90.00
#
_symmetry.space_group_name_H-M   'P 1'
#
loop_
_entity.id
_entity.type
_entity.pdbx_description
1 polymer ?
#
loop_
_entity_poly.entity_id
_entity_poly.type
_entity_poly.pdbx_seq_one_letter_code
_entity_poly.pdbx_strand_id
1 'polypeptide(L)'
;MRRRSLPLQLKKSQLGVTLVELVVVILLLGILATGLTSYLRIGATMVVDATAVQQTLQQSRFALERVVRELRGAVPNSVRVLNSADNSISCVEFTPLVQSGVYRDLPLYPDRRNWIGITTFNSGWTVQTGQRLSVYPTNSDHIYDLAWARTGVVAANQAAMDDGDGNANTRRIRLDDISGQLMTYITESPQKRFYLLNSPVSFCLVGQQLRRYSGYGFSVAQPLPPTPPGSLGDVIATGLTNQSDEPAFLLNAAVLNRNAVLHLFWRFSPARDVGQDLFFNHEVHIPNVP
;
A
#
# COMPACT_ATOMS: atom_id res chain seq x y z
N MET A 1 -79.04 -39.94 -64.58
CA MET A 1 -79.54 -39.34 -63.32
C MET A 1 -78.40 -39.26 -62.31
N ARG A 2 -78.35 -38.15 -61.56
CA ARG A 2 -77.46 -37.73 -60.44
C ARG A 2 -76.98 -38.87 -59.52
N ARG A 3 -75.82 -38.80 -58.85
CA ARG A 3 -75.43 -37.80 -57.83
C ARG A 3 -73.90 -37.70 -57.65
N ARG A 4 -73.37 -36.47 -57.62
CA ARG A 4 -72.08 -36.12 -56.99
C ARG A 4 -72.33 -35.88 -55.49
N SER A 5 -71.58 -36.56 -54.63
CA SER A 5 -71.52 -36.29 -53.19
C SER A 5 -70.59 -35.09 -52.93
N LEU A 6 -71.11 -34.06 -52.28
CA LEU A 6 -70.32 -32.97 -51.70
C LEU A 6 -69.88 -33.34 -50.27
N PRO A 7 -68.66 -32.99 -49.83
CA PRO A 7 -68.23 -33.21 -48.46
C PRO A 7 -68.88 -32.19 -47.52
N LEU A 8 -69.34 -32.64 -46.35
CA LEU A 8 -69.81 -31.79 -45.26
C LEU A 8 -68.63 -31.01 -44.67
N GLN A 9 -68.68 -29.67 -44.76
CA GLN A 9 -67.85 -28.82 -43.91
C GLN A 9 -68.44 -28.78 -42.49
N LEU A 10 -67.72 -29.32 -41.53
CA LEU A 10 -68.01 -29.15 -40.10
C LEU A 10 -67.74 -27.68 -39.71
N LYS A 11 -68.82 -26.95 -39.42
CA LYS A 11 -68.78 -25.58 -38.90
C LYS A 11 -68.30 -25.64 -37.44
N LYS A 12 -67.05 -25.25 -37.20
CA LYS A 12 -66.47 -25.15 -35.85
C LYS A 12 -67.22 -24.05 -35.08
N SER A 13 -67.98 -24.40 -34.04
CA SER A 13 -68.61 -23.39 -33.17
C SER A 13 -67.52 -22.70 -32.35
N GLN A 14 -67.39 -21.38 -32.48
CA GLN A 14 -66.60 -20.62 -31.52
C GLN A 14 -67.38 -20.57 -30.20
N LEU A 15 -66.86 -21.27 -29.19
CA LEU A 15 -67.32 -21.14 -27.81
C LEU A 15 -66.90 -19.75 -27.32
N GLY A 16 -67.87 -18.91 -26.94
CA GLY A 16 -67.62 -17.60 -26.35
C GLY A 16 -67.16 -17.74 -24.90
N VAL A 17 -66.21 -16.89 -24.49
CA VAL A 17 -65.68 -16.83 -23.12
C VAL A 17 -66.70 -16.13 -22.21
N THR A 18 -66.91 -16.65 -21.00
CA THR A 18 -67.82 -16.01 -20.03
C THR A 18 -67.15 -14.81 -19.34
N LEU A 19 -67.94 -13.82 -18.91
CA LEU A 19 -67.42 -12.65 -18.20
C LEU A 19 -66.66 -13.04 -16.92
N VAL A 20 -67.12 -14.09 -16.22
CA VAL A 20 -66.47 -14.63 -15.03
C VAL A 20 -65.09 -15.21 -15.37
N GLU A 21 -64.99 -15.97 -16.46
CA GLU A 21 -63.73 -16.55 -16.93
C GLU A 21 -62.71 -15.47 -17.32
N LEU A 22 -63.14 -14.40 -17.99
CA LEU A 22 -62.30 -13.25 -18.30
C LEU A 22 -61.77 -12.57 -17.02
N VAL A 23 -62.64 -12.35 -16.02
CA VAL A 23 -62.26 -11.73 -14.74
C VAL A 23 -61.24 -12.58 -13.98
N VAL A 24 -61.45 -13.89 -13.90
CA VAL A 24 -60.51 -14.82 -13.23
C VAL A 24 -59.15 -14.82 -13.93
N VAL A 25 -59.12 -14.81 -15.27
CA VAL A 25 -57.87 -14.75 -16.04
C VAL A 25 -57.10 -13.46 -15.76
N ILE A 26 -57.76 -12.30 -15.77
CA ILE A 26 -57.10 -11.01 -15.49
C ILE A 26 -56.54 -10.98 -14.06
N LEU A 27 -57.29 -11.51 -13.08
CA LEU A 27 -56.83 -11.62 -11.68
C LEU A 27 -55.59 -12.52 -11.56
N LEU A 28 -55.62 -13.71 -12.16
CA LEU A 28 -54.49 -14.63 -12.14
C LEU A 28 -53.26 -14.04 -12.82
N LEU A 29 -53.43 -13.38 -13.97
CA LEU A 29 -52.35 -12.68 -14.65
C LEU A 29 -51.76 -11.55 -13.80
N GLY A 30 -52.58 -10.80 -13.07
CA GLY A 30 -52.12 -9.76 -12.16
C GLY A 30 -51.24 -10.31 -11.02
N ILE A 31 -51.67 -11.41 -10.38
CA ILE A 31 -50.91 -12.06 -9.30
C ILE A 31 -49.58 -12.61 -9.84
N LEU A 32 -49.60 -13.27 -11.00
CA LEU A 32 -48.38 -13.82 -11.61
C LEU A 32 -47.42 -12.72 -12.06
N ALA A 33 -47.93 -11.66 -12.69
CA ALA A 33 -47.11 -10.55 -13.16
C ALA A 33 -46.41 -9.84 -11.99
N THR A 34 -47.11 -9.62 -10.88
CA THR A 34 -46.51 -9.00 -9.68
C THR A 34 -45.46 -9.91 -9.03
N GLY A 35 -45.74 -11.21 -8.91
CA GLY A 35 -44.78 -12.20 -8.41
C GLY A 35 -43.51 -12.29 -9.25
N LEU A 36 -43.65 -12.40 -10.58
CA LEU A 36 -42.51 -12.47 -11.51
C LEU A 36 -41.68 -11.18 -11.47
N THR A 37 -42.34 -10.02 -11.43
CA THR A 37 -41.65 -8.72 -11.36
C THR A 37 -40.82 -8.60 -10.08
N SER A 38 -41.37 -9.00 -8.94
CA SER A 38 -40.66 -9.00 -7.65
C SER A 38 -39.44 -9.91 -7.68
N TYR A 39 -39.60 -11.13 -8.21
CA TYR A 39 -38.52 -12.10 -8.34
C TYR A 39 -37.39 -11.59 -9.24
N LEU A 40 -37.72 -11.02 -10.40
CA LEU A 40 -36.73 -10.43 -11.31
C LEU A 40 -35.99 -9.26 -10.67
N ARG A 41 -36.68 -8.42 -9.89
CA ARG A 41 -36.06 -7.31 -9.15
C ARG A 41 -35.04 -7.81 -8.14
N ILE A 42 -35.41 -8.81 -7.33
CA ILE A 42 -34.52 -9.41 -6.32
C ILE A 42 -33.29 -10.03 -6.99
N GLY A 43 -33.49 -10.77 -8.08
CA GLY A 43 -32.40 -11.37 -8.85
C GLY A 43 -31.44 -10.31 -9.42
N ALA A 44 -31.97 -9.23 -9.98
CA ALA A 44 -31.16 -8.13 -10.50
C ALA A 44 -30.35 -7.43 -9.38
N THR A 45 -30.95 -7.14 -8.24
CA THR A 45 -30.24 -6.51 -7.11
C THR A 45 -29.16 -7.41 -6.54
N MET A 46 -29.41 -8.72 -6.45
CA MET A 46 -28.42 -9.69 -5.95
C MET A 46 -27.15 -9.72 -6.81
N VAL A 47 -27.29 -9.66 -8.13
CA VAL A 47 -26.14 -9.62 -9.04
C VAL A 47 -25.35 -8.32 -8.85
N VAL A 48 -26.02 -7.18 -8.71
CA VAL A 48 -25.35 -5.88 -8.47
C VAL A 48 -24.66 -5.85 -7.11
N ASP A 49 -25.26 -6.42 -6.08
CA ASP A 49 -24.67 -6.49 -4.74
C ASP A 49 -23.43 -7.40 -4.74
N ALA A 50 -23.52 -8.55 -5.41
CA ALA A 50 -22.40 -9.46 -5.56
C ALA A 50 -21.21 -8.79 -6.29
N THR A 51 -21.46 -8.02 -7.35
CA THR A 51 -20.38 -7.33 -8.07
C THR A 51 -19.77 -6.21 -7.24
N ALA A 52 -20.56 -5.46 -6.46
CA ALA A 52 -20.05 -4.42 -5.56
C ALA A 52 -19.12 -5.01 -4.48
N VAL A 53 -19.52 -6.12 -3.85
CA VAL A 53 -18.67 -6.82 -2.85
C VAL A 53 -17.40 -7.37 -3.49
N GLN A 54 -17.50 -7.95 -4.69
CA GLN A 54 -16.33 -8.45 -5.42
C GLN A 54 -15.33 -7.35 -5.77
N GLN A 55 -15.81 -6.18 -6.19
CA GLN A 55 -14.96 -5.02 -6.49
C GLN A 55 -14.21 -4.54 -5.24
N THR A 56 -14.91 -4.37 -4.12
CA THR A 56 -14.29 -3.96 -2.85
C THR A 56 -13.26 -4.98 -2.37
N LEU A 57 -13.54 -6.28 -2.49
CA LEU A 57 -12.60 -7.35 -2.14
C LEU A 57 -11.36 -7.36 -3.04
N GLN A 58 -11.50 -7.12 -4.34
CA GLN A 58 -10.35 -7.05 -5.27
C GLN A 58 -9.48 -5.83 -4.96
N GLN A 59 -10.10 -4.67 -4.73
CA GLN A 59 -9.41 -3.45 -4.37
C GLN A 59 -8.66 -3.59 -3.04
N SER A 60 -9.28 -4.18 -2.02
CA SER A 60 -8.65 -4.36 -0.71
C SER A 60 -7.45 -5.31 -0.79
N ARG A 61 -7.55 -6.42 -1.55
CA ARG A 61 -6.44 -7.34 -1.80
C ARG A 61 -5.29 -6.66 -2.53
N PHE A 62 -5.59 -5.90 -3.59
CA PHE A 62 -4.58 -5.13 -4.31
C PHE A 62 -3.86 -4.13 -3.40
N ALA A 63 -4.62 -3.38 -2.60
CA ALA A 63 -4.06 -2.42 -1.66
C ALA A 63 -3.16 -3.11 -0.63
N LEU A 64 -3.59 -4.26 -0.11
CA LEU A 64 -2.86 -5.02 0.88
C LEU A 64 -1.55 -5.55 0.29
N GLU A 65 -1.63 -6.23 -0.85
CA GLU A 65 -0.46 -6.76 -1.54
C GLU A 65 0.55 -5.67 -1.89
N ARG A 66 0.06 -4.50 -2.32
CA ARG A 66 0.93 -3.36 -2.64
C ARG A 66 1.64 -2.82 -1.40
N VAL A 67 0.91 -2.54 -0.32
CA VAL A 67 1.50 -2.03 0.93
C VAL A 67 2.50 -3.04 1.51
N VAL A 68 2.13 -4.32 1.58
CA VAL A 68 3.01 -5.39 2.07
C VAL A 68 4.26 -5.51 1.22
N ARG A 69 4.14 -5.47 -0.12
CA ARG A 69 5.28 -5.59 -1.02
C ARG A 69 6.26 -4.43 -0.87
N GLU A 70 5.78 -3.19 -0.73
CA GLU A 70 6.66 -2.04 -0.54
C GLU A 70 7.31 -2.04 0.86
N LEU A 71 6.56 -2.41 1.91
CA LEU A 71 7.07 -2.52 3.28
C LEU A 71 8.13 -3.61 3.46
N ARG A 72 8.02 -4.74 2.75
CA ARG A 72 9.06 -5.78 2.76
C ARG A 72 10.41 -5.28 2.23
N GLY A 73 10.38 -4.23 1.41
CA GLY A 73 11.57 -3.54 0.92
C GLY A 73 12.01 -2.36 1.80
N ALA A 74 11.49 -2.20 3.02
CA ALA A 74 11.91 -1.14 3.92
C ALA A 74 13.30 -1.40 4.51
N VAL A 75 14.05 -0.33 4.77
CA VAL A 75 15.28 -0.41 5.57
C VAL A 75 14.94 -0.85 6.99
N PRO A 76 15.75 -1.74 7.60
CA PRO A 76 15.59 -2.13 9.00
C PRO A 76 15.47 -0.91 9.92
N ASN A 77 14.50 -0.95 10.84
CA ASN A 77 14.20 0.14 11.79
C ASN A 77 13.76 1.47 11.16
N SER A 78 13.46 1.54 9.86
CA SER A 78 12.94 2.78 9.23
C SER A 78 11.45 2.98 9.38
N VAL A 79 10.69 1.94 9.72
CA VAL A 79 9.23 2.02 9.79
C VAL A 79 8.82 2.77 11.04
N ARG A 80 7.98 3.79 10.87
CA ARG A 80 7.32 4.53 11.95
C ARG A 80 5.87 4.81 11.61
N VAL A 81 5.03 4.88 12.63
CA VAL A 81 3.60 5.14 12.50
C VAL A 81 3.26 6.38 13.30
N LEU A 82 2.44 7.24 12.71
CA LEU A 82 1.87 8.41 13.38
C LEU A 82 0.38 8.47 13.07
N ASN A 83 -0.41 8.70 14.12
CA ASN A 83 -1.85 8.86 14.05
C ASN A 83 -2.23 10.25 14.56
N SER A 84 -3.25 10.85 13.96
CA SER A 84 -3.84 12.11 14.43
C SER A 84 -4.51 11.90 15.78
N ALA A 85 -4.66 12.95 16.58
CA ALA A 85 -5.26 12.85 17.91
C ALA A 85 -6.69 12.28 17.90
N ASP A 86 -7.42 12.50 16.81
CA ASP A 86 -8.77 11.99 16.54
C ASP A 86 -8.79 10.69 15.72
N ASN A 87 -7.62 10.13 15.39
CA ASN A 87 -7.41 8.99 14.50
C ASN A 87 -8.06 9.13 13.10
N SER A 88 -8.40 10.36 12.67
CA SER A 88 -8.95 10.61 11.33
C SER A 88 -7.90 10.47 10.22
N ILE A 89 -6.63 10.61 10.59
CA ILE A 89 -5.47 10.40 9.73
C ILE A 89 -4.51 9.43 10.43
N SER A 90 -4.14 8.37 9.74
CA SER A 90 -3.21 7.35 10.22
C SER A 90 -2.20 7.08 9.13
N CYS A 91 -0.92 7.30 9.38
CA CYS A 91 0.16 7.14 8.40
C CYS A 91 1.24 6.19 8.88
N VAL A 92 1.62 5.24 8.03
CA VAL A 92 2.86 4.49 8.15
C VAL A 92 3.89 5.04 7.18
N GLU A 93 5.06 5.40 7.69
CA GLU A 93 6.19 5.90 6.92
C GLU A 93 7.38 4.93 7.00
N PHE A 94 8.08 4.73 5.89
CA PHE A 94 9.29 3.93 5.82
C PHE A 94 10.21 4.43 4.71
N THR A 95 11.48 4.02 4.74
CA THR A 95 12.43 4.32 3.66
C THR A 95 12.71 3.08 2.83
N PRO A 96 12.50 3.11 1.50
CA PRO A 96 12.84 1.97 0.65
C PRO A 96 14.35 1.69 0.63
N LEU A 97 14.72 0.43 0.82
CA LEU A 97 16.07 -0.07 0.66
C LEU A 97 16.43 -0.13 -0.83
N VAL A 98 17.48 0.58 -1.21
CA VAL A 98 18.02 0.55 -2.57
C VAL A 98 19.03 -0.57 -2.70
N GLN A 99 19.97 -0.62 -1.75
CA GLN A 99 21.07 -1.58 -1.74
C GLN A 99 21.57 -1.74 -0.31
N SER A 100 22.02 -2.95 0.04
CA SER A 100 22.79 -3.19 1.25
C SER A 100 24.13 -3.81 0.87
N GLY A 101 25.13 -3.64 1.73
CA GLY A 101 26.46 -4.16 1.47
C GLY A 101 27.38 -4.05 2.68
N VAL A 102 28.67 -4.33 2.45
CA VAL A 102 29.71 -4.24 3.47
C VAL A 102 30.61 -3.05 3.18
N TYR A 103 30.90 -2.25 4.21
CA TYR A 103 31.88 -1.18 4.12
C TYR A 103 33.26 -1.69 4.58
N ARG A 104 34.31 -1.13 3.96
CA ARG A 104 35.72 -1.34 4.35
C ARG A 104 36.17 -0.23 5.28
N ASP A 105 35.87 1.01 4.90
CA ASP A 105 36.34 2.23 5.54
C ASP A 105 35.16 3.10 5.95
N LEU A 106 35.05 3.43 7.24
CA LEU A 106 33.99 4.27 7.80
C LEU A 106 34.64 5.42 8.57
N PRO A 107 34.25 6.69 8.34
CA PRO A 107 34.71 7.79 9.20
C PRO A 107 34.04 7.67 10.57
N LEU A 108 34.74 7.09 11.54
CA LEU A 108 34.25 6.90 12.91
C LEU A 108 34.81 8.01 13.81
N TYR A 109 33.96 8.62 14.64
CA TYR A 109 34.37 9.66 15.58
C TYR A 109 35.58 9.22 16.42
N PRO A 110 36.65 10.04 16.55
CA PRO A 110 36.73 11.46 16.20
C PRO A 110 37.09 11.78 14.74
N ASP A 111 37.37 10.78 13.91
CA ASP A 111 37.72 10.99 12.51
C ASP A 111 36.52 11.52 11.72
N ARG A 112 36.79 12.49 10.85
CA ARG A 112 35.79 13.10 9.98
C ARG A 112 36.25 13.05 8.54
N ARG A 113 35.34 12.64 7.66
CA ARG A 113 35.61 12.48 6.23
C ARG A 113 34.31 12.50 5.44
N ASN A 114 34.38 12.96 4.20
CA ASN A 114 33.25 13.01 3.29
C ASN A 114 33.15 11.79 2.36
N TRP A 115 33.68 10.63 2.75
CA TRP A 115 33.49 9.40 1.98
C TRP A 115 33.51 8.14 2.83
N ILE A 116 32.82 7.11 2.35
CA ILE A 116 32.82 5.75 2.88
C ILE A 116 33.34 4.79 1.81
N GLY A 117 34.24 3.89 2.19
CA GLY A 117 34.78 2.86 1.30
C GLY A 117 33.90 1.61 1.37
N ILE A 118 33.43 1.12 0.23
CA ILE A 118 32.53 -0.02 0.14
C ILE A 118 33.08 -1.10 -0.77
N THR A 119 32.66 -2.34 -0.51
CA THR A 119 32.86 -3.46 -1.44
C THR A 119 31.52 -3.80 -2.08
N THR A 120 31.47 -3.86 -3.40
CA THR A 120 30.29 -4.26 -4.16
C THR A 120 30.60 -5.47 -5.03
N PHE A 121 29.66 -6.42 -5.08
CA PHE A 121 29.72 -7.56 -6.01
C PHE A 121 29.10 -7.24 -7.38
N ASN A 122 28.45 -6.07 -7.50
CA ASN A 122 27.79 -5.63 -8.73
C ASN A 122 28.30 -4.23 -9.11
N SER A 123 28.93 -4.13 -10.27
CA SER A 123 29.54 -2.90 -10.79
C SER A 123 28.55 -1.99 -11.53
N GLY A 124 27.31 -2.43 -11.79
CA GLY A 124 26.32 -1.68 -12.58
C GLY A 124 25.40 -0.75 -11.78
N TRP A 125 25.49 -0.75 -10.46
CA TRP A 125 24.62 0.08 -9.62
C TRP A 125 25.26 1.43 -9.27
N THR A 126 24.46 2.50 -9.31
CA THR A 126 24.88 3.88 -9.03
C THR A 126 24.11 4.47 -7.86
N VAL A 127 24.82 5.26 -7.05
CA VAL A 127 24.21 6.12 -6.03
C VAL A 127 23.63 7.37 -6.69
N GLN A 128 22.54 7.88 -6.13
CA GLN A 128 21.89 9.11 -6.56
C GLN A 128 22.01 10.18 -5.46
N THR A 129 22.15 11.43 -5.87
CA THR A 129 22.14 12.59 -4.97
C THR A 129 20.87 12.59 -4.10
N GLY A 130 21.03 12.87 -2.81
CA GLY A 130 19.92 12.93 -1.86
C GLY A 130 19.44 11.58 -1.32
N GLN A 131 19.99 10.45 -1.81
CA GLN A 131 19.92 9.19 -1.09
C GLN A 131 20.66 9.32 0.24
N ARG A 132 20.30 8.48 1.22
CA ARG A 132 21.04 8.39 2.47
C ARG A 132 21.72 7.04 2.59
N LEU A 133 22.82 7.02 3.33
CA LEU A 133 23.56 5.83 3.68
C LEU A 133 23.55 5.69 5.19
N SER A 134 22.92 4.63 5.69
CA SER A 134 22.75 4.37 7.12
C SER A 134 23.65 3.22 7.57
N VAL A 135 24.25 3.36 8.75
CA VAL A 135 25.09 2.36 9.40
C VAL A 135 24.55 2.10 10.80
N TYR A 136 24.27 0.83 11.08
CA TYR A 136 23.74 0.35 12.36
C TYR A 136 22.54 1.16 12.89
N PRO A 137 21.44 1.31 12.12
CA PRO A 137 20.23 1.92 12.63
C PRO A 137 19.51 0.96 13.59
N THR A 138 19.30 1.36 14.84
CA THR A 138 18.60 0.57 15.87
C THR A 138 17.21 1.13 16.21
N ASN A 139 16.92 2.34 15.74
CA ASN A 139 15.62 3.00 15.81
C ASN A 139 15.42 3.84 14.53
N SER A 140 14.22 4.40 14.36
CA SER A 140 13.90 5.25 13.21
C SER A 140 14.64 6.59 13.24
N ASP A 141 14.88 7.17 14.41
CA ASP A 141 15.57 8.46 14.53
C ASP A 141 16.98 8.42 13.93
N HIS A 142 17.68 7.30 14.03
CA HIS A 142 18.98 7.08 13.39
C HIS A 142 18.94 7.22 11.86
N ILE A 143 17.77 7.09 11.23
CA ILE A 143 17.56 7.16 9.78
C ILE A 143 17.04 8.55 9.36
N TYR A 144 16.07 9.09 10.10
CA TYR A 144 15.41 10.35 9.75
C TYR A 144 16.16 11.59 10.25
N ASP A 145 16.89 11.49 11.35
CA ASP A 145 17.63 12.60 11.95
C ASP A 145 19.15 12.41 11.83
N LEU A 146 19.78 13.33 11.11
CA LEU A 146 21.23 13.32 10.86
C LEU A 146 22.04 13.68 12.12
N ALA A 147 21.41 14.29 13.14
CA ALA A 147 22.08 14.64 14.40
C ALA A 147 22.59 13.41 15.16
N TRP A 148 21.98 12.23 14.94
CA TRP A 148 22.44 10.98 15.54
C TRP A 148 23.73 10.43 14.93
N ALA A 149 24.23 11.00 13.82
CA ALA A 149 25.47 10.55 13.18
C ALA A 149 25.49 9.02 12.91
N ARG A 150 24.33 8.48 12.54
CA ARG A 150 24.14 7.08 12.11
C ARG A 150 23.86 6.96 10.62
N THR A 151 23.61 8.09 9.97
CA THR A 151 23.23 8.18 8.58
C THR A 151 23.88 9.42 7.96
N GLY A 152 24.46 9.25 6.77
CA GLY A 152 24.98 10.32 5.94
C GLY A 152 24.12 10.54 4.69
N VAL A 153 24.20 11.73 4.09
CA VAL A 153 23.56 12.04 2.81
C VAL A 153 24.57 11.82 1.70
N VAL A 154 24.17 11.18 0.61
CA VAL A 154 24.98 11.02 -0.59
C VAL A 154 25.10 12.38 -1.29
N ALA A 155 26.34 12.84 -1.49
CA ALA A 155 26.64 14.16 -2.07
C ALA A 155 26.16 14.35 -3.51
N ALA A 156 26.14 15.59 -4.00
CA ALA A 156 25.66 15.88 -5.37
C ALA A 156 26.60 15.43 -6.50
N ASN A 157 27.92 15.44 -6.26
CA ASN A 157 28.92 15.08 -7.27
C ASN A 157 29.28 13.59 -7.14
N GLN A 158 28.47 12.71 -7.74
CA GLN A 158 28.64 11.26 -7.65
C GLN A 158 29.20 10.66 -8.95
N ALA A 159 30.33 9.99 -8.82
CA ALA A 159 30.46 8.62 -9.30
C ALA A 159 30.79 7.82 -8.04
N ALA A 160 30.34 6.57 -7.91
CA ALA A 160 30.95 5.67 -6.95
C ALA A 160 32.39 5.43 -7.43
N MET A 161 33.27 6.39 -7.14
CA MET A 161 34.56 6.55 -7.80
C MET A 161 35.37 5.30 -7.49
N ASP A 162 36.03 4.78 -8.52
CA ASP A 162 37.13 3.85 -8.34
C ASP A 162 38.07 4.44 -7.28
N ASP A 163 38.39 3.66 -6.27
CA ASP A 163 39.23 4.11 -5.17
C ASP A 163 40.72 4.05 -5.52
N GLY A 164 41.03 3.57 -6.73
CA GLY A 164 42.37 3.55 -7.32
C GLY A 164 43.25 2.45 -6.75
N ASP A 165 42.68 1.47 -6.05
CA ASP A 165 43.43 0.36 -5.44
C ASP A 165 43.66 -0.82 -6.41
N GLY A 166 43.16 -0.72 -7.64
CA GLY A 166 43.27 -1.74 -8.68
C GLY A 166 42.24 -2.87 -8.57
N ASN A 167 41.29 -2.79 -7.64
CA ASN A 167 40.19 -3.75 -7.48
C ASN A 167 38.87 -3.17 -8.00
N ALA A 168 38.32 -3.76 -9.05
CA ALA A 168 37.07 -3.29 -9.66
C ALA A 168 35.82 -3.40 -8.75
N ASN A 169 35.94 -4.08 -7.61
CA ASN A 169 34.85 -4.30 -6.64
C ASN A 169 34.88 -3.32 -5.46
N THR A 170 35.91 -2.49 -5.32
CA THR A 170 36.02 -1.46 -4.27
C THR A 170 35.66 -0.10 -4.84
N ARG A 171 34.88 0.66 -4.07
CA ARG A 171 34.41 1.99 -4.47
C ARG A 171 34.33 2.92 -3.28
N ARG A 172 34.38 4.22 -3.54
CA ARG A 172 34.08 5.26 -2.54
C ARG A 172 32.75 5.92 -2.84
N ILE A 173 31.89 6.01 -1.84
CA ILE A 173 30.67 6.84 -1.89
C ILE A 173 30.99 8.15 -1.17
N ARG A 174 30.79 9.27 -1.85
CA ARG A 174 30.98 10.60 -1.26
C ARG A 174 29.72 11.03 -0.50
N LEU A 175 29.92 11.51 0.73
CA LEU A 175 28.87 11.99 1.62
C LEU A 175 28.94 13.52 1.74
N ASP A 176 27.79 14.16 1.92
CA ASP A 176 27.71 15.59 2.21
C ASP A 176 28.19 15.91 3.62
N ASP A 177 28.64 17.14 3.80
CA ASP A 177 28.97 17.70 5.10
C ASP A 177 27.69 17.93 5.91
N ILE A 178 27.76 17.67 7.21
CA ILE A 178 26.64 17.86 8.14
C ILE A 178 26.94 19.11 8.97
N SER A 179 26.08 20.12 8.86
CA SER A 179 26.24 21.41 9.57
C SER A 179 27.60 22.09 9.32
N GLY A 180 28.09 22.03 8.08
CA GLY A 180 29.36 22.64 7.67
C GLY A 180 30.61 21.91 8.14
N GLN A 181 30.48 20.69 8.66
CA GLN A 181 31.61 19.85 9.04
C GLN A 181 31.59 18.54 8.24
N LEU A 182 32.78 18.00 7.96
CA LEU A 182 32.93 16.69 7.36
C LEU A 182 32.14 15.63 8.15
N MET A 183 31.54 14.70 7.42
CA MET A 183 30.70 13.63 7.96
C MET A 183 31.50 12.71 8.92
N THR A 184 30.82 12.21 9.96
CA THR A 184 31.34 11.16 10.84
C THR A 184 30.19 10.28 11.34
N TYR A 185 30.50 9.03 11.63
CA TYR A 185 29.62 8.09 12.32
C TYR A 185 30.08 7.94 13.77
N ILE A 186 29.13 7.80 14.70
CA ILE A 186 29.46 7.63 16.12
C ILE A 186 29.56 6.16 16.55
N THR A 187 29.22 5.23 15.67
CA THR A 187 29.21 3.80 15.99
C THR A 187 29.25 2.98 14.71
N GLU A 188 30.00 1.89 14.77
CA GLU A 188 30.14 0.94 13.68
C GLU A 188 29.09 -0.17 13.74
N SER A 189 28.84 -0.81 12.60
CA SER A 189 28.07 -2.05 12.55
C SER A 189 29.00 -3.22 12.93
N PRO A 190 28.60 -4.14 13.84
CA PRO A 190 29.37 -5.35 14.18
C PRO A 190 29.71 -6.23 12.97
N GLN A 191 28.87 -6.23 11.93
CA GLN A 191 29.07 -6.97 10.68
C GLN A 191 29.56 -6.09 9.52
N LYS A 192 30.01 -4.86 9.80
CA LYS A 192 30.40 -3.83 8.83
C LYS A 192 29.38 -3.59 7.71
N ARG A 193 28.08 -3.63 8.01
CA ARG A 193 27.00 -3.45 7.05
C ARG A 193 26.62 -1.98 6.89
N PHE A 194 26.19 -1.62 5.67
CA PHE A 194 25.54 -0.36 5.37
C PHE A 194 24.22 -0.61 4.61
N TYR A 195 23.29 0.34 4.74
CA TYR A 195 22.04 0.38 4.00
C TYR A 195 21.98 1.68 3.23
N LEU A 196 21.87 1.59 1.91
CA LEU A 196 21.55 2.72 1.08
C LEU A 196 20.04 2.80 0.86
N LEU A 197 19.49 3.98 1.06
CA LEU A 197 18.05 4.20 1.11
C LEU A 197 17.61 5.43 0.32
N ASN A 198 16.41 5.31 -0.25
CA ASN A 198 15.74 6.37 -1.00
C ASN A 198 14.95 7.28 -0.07
N SER A 199 14.41 8.37 -0.64
CA SER A 199 13.46 9.25 0.06
C SER A 199 12.30 8.45 0.69
N PRO A 200 11.79 8.88 1.86
CA PRO A 200 10.69 8.21 2.53
C PRO A 200 9.44 8.09 1.67
N VAL A 201 8.67 7.03 1.93
CA VAL A 201 7.35 6.76 1.37
C VAL A 201 6.39 6.61 2.53
N SER A 202 5.21 7.22 2.40
CA SER A 202 4.13 7.11 3.40
C SER A 202 2.88 6.52 2.79
N PHE A 203 2.26 5.57 3.47
CA PHE A 203 0.86 5.20 3.24
C PHE A 203 0.01 5.81 4.33
N CYS A 204 -1.00 6.58 3.95
CA CYS A 204 -1.89 7.24 4.88
C CYS A 204 -3.34 6.91 4.58
N LEU A 205 -4.10 6.59 5.62
CA LEU A 205 -5.55 6.71 5.60
C LEU A 205 -5.89 8.19 5.82
N VAL A 206 -6.54 8.81 4.84
CA VAL A 206 -7.03 10.20 4.90
C VAL A 206 -8.51 10.18 4.50
N GLY A 207 -9.40 10.46 5.45
CA GLY A 207 -10.83 10.25 5.25
C GLY A 207 -11.11 8.77 4.98
N GLN A 208 -11.74 8.46 3.84
CA GLN A 208 -12.04 7.07 3.44
C GLN A 208 -11.08 6.53 2.38
N GLN A 209 -9.91 7.15 2.22
CA GLN A 209 -8.97 6.81 1.15
C GLN A 209 -7.62 6.43 1.71
N LEU A 210 -7.11 5.29 1.26
CA LEU A 210 -5.72 4.90 1.44
C LEU A 210 -4.91 5.53 0.32
N ARG A 211 -3.97 6.42 0.69
CA ARG A 211 -3.14 7.18 -0.24
C ARG A 211 -1.66 6.87 -0.03
N ARG A 212 -0.90 6.85 -1.11
CA ARG A 212 0.57 6.71 -1.12
C ARG A 212 1.21 8.05 -1.42
N TYR A 213 2.17 8.47 -0.59
CA TYR A 213 2.93 9.71 -0.72
C TYR A 213 4.41 9.40 -0.91
N SER A 214 5.05 10.15 -1.80
CA SER A 214 6.50 10.08 -2.04
C SER A 214 7.02 11.44 -2.50
N GLY A 215 8.34 11.64 -2.45
CA GLY A 215 8.98 12.86 -2.96
C GLY A 215 8.90 14.08 -2.03
N TYR A 216 8.50 13.89 -0.77
CA TYR A 216 8.47 14.95 0.25
C TYR A 216 9.77 15.05 1.09
N GLY A 217 10.74 14.16 0.85
CA GLY A 217 12.04 14.17 1.51
C GLY A 217 12.02 13.68 2.96
N PHE A 218 13.14 13.85 3.66
CA PHE A 218 13.30 13.42 5.05
C PHE A 218 12.93 14.53 6.02
N SER A 219 12.15 14.18 7.04
CA SER A 219 11.81 15.07 8.16
C SER A 219 12.03 14.34 9.48
N VAL A 220 12.55 15.04 10.50
CA VAL A 220 12.76 14.46 11.84
C VAL A 220 11.41 14.08 12.45
N ALA A 221 10.47 15.03 12.50
CA ALA A 221 9.08 14.74 12.82
C ALA A 221 8.40 14.09 11.62
N GLN A 222 7.67 12.98 11.85
CA GLN A 222 6.89 12.33 10.79
C GLN A 222 5.76 13.27 10.34
N PRO A 223 5.63 13.59 9.05
CA PRO A 223 4.53 14.40 8.55
C PRO A 223 3.22 13.62 8.50
N LEU A 224 2.08 14.30 8.72
CA LEU A 224 0.75 13.68 8.85
C LEU A 224 -0.37 14.52 8.19
N PRO A 225 -0.81 14.19 6.96
CA PRO A 225 -0.08 13.44 5.94
C PRO A 225 1.06 14.28 5.35
N PRO A 226 2.02 13.69 4.65
CA PRO A 226 3.00 14.47 3.89
C PRO A 226 2.33 15.26 2.77
N THR A 227 2.73 16.52 2.61
CA THR A 227 2.28 17.38 1.50
C THR A 227 3.44 17.64 0.54
N PRO A 228 3.76 16.70 -0.36
CA PRO A 228 4.77 16.93 -1.39
C PRO A 228 4.35 18.07 -2.32
N PRO A 229 5.29 18.83 -2.90
CA PRO A 229 4.98 19.91 -3.83
C PRO A 229 4.13 19.43 -5.00
N GLY A 230 2.93 19.98 -5.17
CA GLY A 230 2.06 19.72 -6.31
C GLY A 230 1.35 18.35 -6.33
N SER A 231 1.38 17.57 -5.23
CA SER A 231 0.66 16.29 -5.16
C SER A 231 -0.08 16.09 -3.84
N LEU A 232 -1.28 15.51 -3.94
CA LEU A 232 -2.13 15.11 -2.81
C LEU A 232 -1.99 13.61 -2.47
N GLY A 233 -0.96 12.95 -3.01
CA GLY A 233 -0.75 11.51 -2.91
C GLY A 233 -1.63 10.69 -3.88
N ASP A 234 -1.14 9.51 -4.23
CA ASP A 234 -1.81 8.59 -5.15
C ASP A 234 -2.84 7.76 -4.40
N VAL A 235 -4.09 7.71 -4.89
CA VAL A 235 -5.14 6.89 -4.27
C VAL A 235 -4.90 5.43 -4.62
N ILE A 236 -4.72 4.60 -3.59
CA ILE A 236 -4.53 3.15 -3.70
C ILE A 236 -5.85 2.42 -3.51
N ALA A 237 -6.66 2.89 -2.56
CA ALA A 237 -7.98 2.34 -2.29
C ALA A 237 -8.91 3.41 -1.69
N THR A 238 -10.20 3.16 -1.82
CA THR A 238 -11.31 3.97 -1.31
C THR A 238 -12.24 3.11 -0.46
N GLY A 239 -13.13 3.75 0.29
CA GLY A 239 -14.13 3.07 1.12
C GLY A 239 -13.56 2.45 2.40
N LEU A 240 -12.41 2.94 2.88
CA LEU A 240 -11.94 2.58 4.22
C LEU A 240 -12.78 3.29 5.27
N THR A 241 -13.35 2.53 6.20
CA THR A 241 -14.31 3.00 7.22
C THR A 241 -13.86 2.63 8.64
N ASN A 242 -12.54 2.59 8.85
CA ASN A 242 -11.96 2.45 10.17
C ASN A 242 -12.57 3.44 11.18
N GLN A 243 -12.89 2.93 12.36
CA GLN A 243 -13.39 3.76 13.45
C GLN A 243 -12.24 4.45 14.17
N SER A 244 -12.53 5.50 14.94
CA SER A 244 -11.50 6.28 15.64
C SER A 244 -10.80 5.50 16.76
N ASP A 245 -11.37 4.40 17.24
CA ASP A 245 -10.75 3.45 18.17
C ASP A 245 -9.95 2.34 17.45
N GLU A 246 -10.00 2.29 16.12
CA GLU A 246 -9.36 1.27 15.29
C GLU A 246 -8.30 1.90 14.35
N PRO A 247 -7.07 2.15 14.84
CA PRO A 247 -6.02 2.74 14.02
C PRO A 247 -5.72 1.83 12.82
N ALA A 248 -5.64 2.40 11.62
CA ALA A 248 -5.40 1.63 10.39
C ALA A 248 -4.01 0.97 10.38
N PHE A 249 -3.07 1.56 11.12
CA PHE A 249 -1.70 1.07 11.28
C PHE A 249 -1.33 1.03 12.77
N LEU A 250 -0.77 -0.09 13.21
CA LEU A 250 -0.19 -0.22 14.53
C LEU A 250 1.20 -0.85 14.41
N LEU A 251 2.23 -0.13 14.84
CA LEU A 251 3.60 -0.62 14.82
C LEU A 251 4.02 -1.11 16.19
N ASN A 252 4.32 -2.40 16.26
CA ASN A 252 5.02 -2.97 17.39
C ASN A 252 6.52 -2.93 17.08
N ALA A 253 7.19 -1.92 17.65
CA ALA A 253 8.60 -1.63 17.40
C ALA A 253 9.50 -2.86 17.62
N ALA A 254 10.60 -2.89 16.86
CA ALA A 254 11.56 -3.97 16.97
C ALA A 254 12.30 -3.93 18.31
N VAL A 255 12.67 -5.11 18.81
CA VAL A 255 13.59 -5.29 19.94
C VAL A 255 14.73 -6.20 19.49
N LEU A 256 15.84 -6.22 20.22
CA LEU A 256 17.06 -6.97 19.86
C LEU A 256 16.80 -8.44 19.47
N ASN A 257 15.76 -9.07 20.03
CA ASN A 257 15.42 -10.47 19.79
C ASN A 257 14.14 -10.69 18.95
N ARG A 258 13.48 -9.62 18.46
CA ARG A 258 12.25 -9.73 17.67
C ARG A 258 12.20 -8.70 16.55
N ASN A 259 11.85 -9.17 15.36
CA ASN A 259 11.50 -8.31 14.22
C ASN A 259 10.37 -7.32 14.59
N ALA A 260 10.38 -6.15 13.95
CA ALA A 260 9.23 -5.26 14.02
C ALA A 260 8.04 -5.92 13.33
N VAL A 261 6.85 -5.71 13.91
CA VAL A 261 5.59 -6.17 13.32
C VAL A 261 4.70 -4.97 13.13
N LEU A 262 4.31 -4.72 11.88
CA LEU A 262 3.28 -3.75 11.56
C LEU A 262 1.96 -4.50 11.38
N HIS A 263 0.96 -4.14 12.18
CA HIS A 263 -0.41 -4.61 12.03
C HIS A 263 -1.18 -3.64 11.13
N LEU A 264 -1.84 -4.21 10.12
CA LEU A 264 -2.73 -3.51 9.20
C LEU A 264 -4.17 -3.90 9.56
N PHE A 265 -4.93 -2.95 10.12
CA PHE A 265 -6.35 -3.14 10.45
C PHE A 265 -7.18 -2.32 9.49
N TRP A 266 -7.76 -2.93 8.47
CA TRP A 266 -8.55 -2.20 7.47
C TRP A 266 -9.97 -2.70 7.41
N ARG A 267 -10.92 -1.77 7.55
CA ARG A 267 -12.34 -2.03 7.33
C ARG A 267 -12.76 -1.36 6.02
N PHE A 268 -13.37 -2.13 5.12
CA PHE A 268 -13.89 -1.63 3.85
C PHE A 268 -15.41 -1.75 3.81
N SER A 269 -16.09 -0.66 3.53
CA SER A 269 -17.52 -0.67 3.18
C SER A 269 -17.68 -0.79 1.66
N PRO A 270 -18.51 -1.71 1.15
CA PRO A 270 -18.89 -1.71 -0.26
C PRO A 270 -19.58 -0.39 -0.66
N ALA A 271 -19.47 -0.03 -1.94
CA ALA A 271 -20.04 1.22 -2.46
C ALA A 271 -21.58 1.27 -2.35
N ARG A 272 -22.22 0.11 -2.25
CA ARG A 272 -23.63 -0.03 -1.91
C ARG A 272 -23.71 -0.64 -0.52
N ASP A 273 -24.54 -0.07 0.34
CA ASP A 273 -24.74 -0.63 1.67
C ASP A 273 -25.48 -1.97 1.56
N VAL A 274 -24.72 -3.06 1.72
CA VAL A 274 -25.22 -4.44 1.77
C VAL A 274 -25.29 -4.93 3.23
N GLY A 275 -25.09 -4.05 4.21
CA GLY A 275 -25.07 -4.37 5.63
C GLY A 275 -23.88 -5.23 6.09
N GLN A 276 -22.82 -5.32 5.28
CA GLN A 276 -21.61 -6.10 5.59
C GLN A 276 -20.35 -5.35 5.19
N ASP A 277 -19.53 -5.03 6.20
CA ASP A 277 -18.17 -4.52 6.00
C ASP A 277 -17.17 -5.68 5.89
N LEU A 278 -16.14 -5.48 5.08
CA LEU A 278 -15.02 -6.40 4.97
C LEU A 278 -13.89 -5.96 5.89
N PHE A 279 -13.56 -6.80 6.88
CA PHE A 279 -12.47 -6.55 7.81
C PHE A 279 -11.22 -7.37 7.46
N PHE A 280 -10.07 -6.69 7.40
CA PHE A 280 -8.77 -7.27 7.14
C PHE A 280 -7.85 -6.98 8.32
N ASN A 281 -7.24 -8.04 8.85
CA ASN A 281 -6.14 -7.96 9.82
C ASN A 281 -4.94 -8.71 9.23
N HIS A 282 -3.85 -7.99 9.00
CA HIS A 282 -2.64 -8.56 8.42
C HIS A 282 -1.39 -8.08 9.15
N GLU A 283 -0.46 -9.00 9.37
CA GLU A 283 0.81 -8.72 10.05
C GLU A 283 1.95 -8.72 9.03
N VAL A 284 2.70 -7.62 9.01
CA VAL A 284 3.90 -7.49 8.19
C VAL A 284 5.11 -7.56 9.09
N HIS A 285 5.86 -8.66 8.99
CA HIS A 285 7.14 -8.81 9.65
C HIS A 285 8.21 -8.05 8.87
N ILE A 286 8.83 -7.07 9.51
CA ILE A 286 9.91 -6.27 8.95
C ILE A 286 11.23 -6.75 9.58
N PRO A 287 12.21 -7.21 8.78
CA PRO A 287 13.49 -7.68 9.30
C PRO A 287 14.19 -6.61 10.13
N ASN A 288 14.66 -6.97 11.33
CA ASN A 288 15.42 -6.10 12.22
C ASN A 288 16.89 -6.54 12.31
N VAL A 289 17.56 -6.76 11.18
CA VAL A 289 18.99 -7.12 11.18
C VAL A 289 19.79 -5.92 10.70
N PRO A 290 20.19 -4.99 11.59
CA PRO A 290 21.09 -3.89 11.26
C PRO A 290 22.52 -4.35 10.96
#